data_AF-A0A0F2LNG7-F1
#
_entry.id   AF-A0A0F2LNG7-F1
#
_cell.length_a   1.000
_cell.length_b   1.000
_cell.length_c   1.000
_cell.angle_alpha   90.00
_cell.angle_beta   90.00
_cell.angle_gamma   90.00
#
_symmetry.space_group_name_H-M   'P 1'
#
loop_
_entity.id
_entity.type
_entity.pdbx_description
1 polymer ?
#
loop_
_entity_poly.entity_id
_entity_poly.type
_entity_poly.pdbx_seq_one_letter_code
_entity_poly.pdbx_strand_id
1 'polypeptide(L)'
;VIDRVLQREAEGFVKDMSKEREDVFKEIVKLLGVPLEEKKISYHVGKRKIELVYAVNLLSYLSLIRGVKDEELSLSQLVLSQGYVFLSKQKLLKLLKYVTLERLSQSVRPITLSEVPETLRDIIALRQGKTPPCIEGLMAKKEKNQEEVKLLAVYKVNVGTDLGSLVSFLKRSGVENAEEYAKELLSSRRRYVVYSCEKMKEKGLCVADCGVKNPLQLYFGKAEETNKNL
;
A
#
# COMPACT_ATOMS: atom_id res chain seq x y z
N VAL A 1 -0.22 6.80 2.01
CA VAL A 1 -1.00 6.47 0.79
C VAL A 1 -0.09 5.94 -0.31
N ILE A 2 0.99 6.65 -0.64
CA ILE A 2 1.99 6.27 -1.65
C ILE A 2 2.51 4.84 -1.42
N ASP A 3 3.06 4.52 -0.24
CA ASP A 3 3.57 3.16 0.05
C ASP A 3 2.55 2.05 -0.20
N ARG A 4 1.26 2.30 0.11
CA ARG A 4 0.18 1.34 -0.13
C ARG A 4 -0.07 1.15 -1.62
N VAL A 5 -0.02 2.22 -2.41
CA VAL A 5 -0.14 2.16 -3.87
C VAL A 5 1.05 1.39 -4.43
N LEU A 6 2.28 1.76 -4.07
CA LEU A 6 3.50 1.09 -4.54
C LEU A 6 3.51 -0.41 -4.22
N GLN A 7 3.09 -0.80 -3.00
CA GLN A 7 2.94 -2.21 -2.62
C GLN A 7 1.90 -2.93 -3.49
N ARG A 8 0.74 -2.30 -3.73
CA ARG A 8 -0.31 -2.89 -4.56
C ARG A 8 0.12 -3.03 -6.02
N GLU A 9 0.80 -2.03 -6.57
CA GLU A 9 1.33 -2.08 -7.94
C GLU A 9 2.40 -3.17 -8.07
N ALA A 10 3.32 -3.28 -7.12
CA ALA A 10 4.31 -4.35 -7.11
C ALA A 10 3.67 -5.74 -7.00
N GLU A 11 2.62 -5.90 -6.19
CA GLU A 11 1.85 -7.15 -6.09
C GLU A 11 1.10 -7.48 -7.39
N GLY A 12 0.48 -6.48 -8.02
CA GLY A 12 -0.20 -6.62 -9.31
C GLY A 12 0.78 -7.06 -10.39
N PHE A 13 1.93 -6.40 -10.48
CA PHE A 13 2.98 -6.72 -11.42
C PHE A 13 3.48 -8.17 -11.28
N VAL A 14 3.76 -8.63 -10.06
CA VAL A 14 4.18 -10.01 -9.80
C VAL A 14 3.08 -11.02 -10.15
N LYS A 15 1.82 -10.69 -9.88
CA LYS A 15 0.68 -11.53 -10.24
C LYS A 15 0.59 -11.73 -11.75
N ASP A 16 0.84 -10.69 -12.54
CA ASP A 16 0.80 -10.79 -13.99
C ASP A 16 2.03 -11.52 -14.54
N MET A 17 3.23 -11.22 -14.02
CA MET A 17 4.45 -12.00 -14.34
C MET A 17 4.30 -13.50 -14.09
N SER A 18 3.54 -13.90 -13.06
CA SER A 18 3.35 -15.33 -12.75
C SER A 18 2.61 -16.11 -13.85
N LYS A 19 1.86 -15.40 -14.71
CA LYS A 19 1.10 -15.97 -15.83
C LYS A 19 1.86 -15.93 -17.15
N GLU A 20 2.99 -15.22 -17.20
CA GLU A 20 3.77 -15.06 -18.40
C GLU A 20 4.42 -16.37 -18.85
N ARG A 21 4.62 -16.49 -20.16
CA ARG A 21 5.40 -17.56 -20.76
C ARG A 21 6.85 -17.49 -20.25
N GLU A 22 7.51 -18.63 -20.20
CA GLU A 22 8.81 -18.75 -19.54
C GLU A 22 9.93 -17.92 -20.20
N ASP A 23 9.89 -17.80 -21.54
CA ASP A 23 10.77 -16.93 -22.33
C ASP A 23 10.56 -15.45 -21.98
N VAL A 24 9.31 -14.99 -22.01
CA VAL A 24 8.93 -13.61 -21.71
C VAL A 24 9.26 -13.26 -20.26
N PHE A 25 8.94 -14.16 -19.33
CA PHE A 25 9.24 -13.98 -17.91
C PHE A 25 10.73 -13.71 -17.68
N LYS A 26 11.62 -14.52 -18.29
CA LYS A 26 13.08 -14.35 -18.16
C LYS A 26 13.57 -13.02 -18.73
N GLU A 27 13.04 -12.60 -19.87
CA GLU A 27 13.38 -11.29 -20.45
C GLU A 27 12.98 -10.13 -19.53
N ILE A 28 11.77 -10.17 -18.96
CA ILE A 28 11.30 -9.17 -18.00
C ILE A 28 12.22 -9.14 -16.76
N VAL A 29 12.60 -10.29 -16.22
CA VAL A 29 13.52 -10.38 -15.07
C VAL A 29 14.86 -9.71 -15.37
N LYS A 30 15.40 -9.90 -16.58
CA LYS A 30 16.63 -9.26 -17.04
C LYS A 30 16.48 -7.75 -17.18
N LEU A 31 15.35 -7.26 -17.72
CA LEU A 31 15.03 -5.82 -17.81
C LEU A 31 14.88 -5.17 -16.44
N LEU A 32 14.41 -5.93 -15.44
CA LEU A 32 14.36 -5.53 -14.04
C LEU A 32 15.74 -5.55 -13.36
N GLY A 33 16.82 -5.83 -14.11
CA GLY A 33 18.19 -5.76 -13.62
C GLY A 33 18.54 -6.90 -12.65
N VAL A 34 17.78 -7.98 -12.64
CA VAL A 34 18.14 -9.19 -11.91
C VAL A 34 19.04 -10.04 -12.83
N PRO A 35 20.31 -10.28 -12.47
CA PRO A 35 21.24 -11.08 -13.28
C PRO A 35 20.92 -12.56 -13.10
N LEU A 36 19.86 -12.99 -13.78
CA LEU A 36 19.37 -14.36 -13.76
C LEU A 36 20.23 -15.24 -14.67
N GLU A 37 20.72 -16.35 -14.13
CA GLU A 37 21.43 -17.40 -14.87
C GLU A 37 20.63 -18.69 -14.89
N GLU A 38 20.73 -19.42 -16.01
CA GLU A 38 20.14 -20.73 -16.16
C GLU A 38 21.11 -21.80 -15.66
N LYS A 39 20.95 -22.18 -14.39
CA LYS A 39 21.68 -23.29 -13.77
C LYS A 39 20.71 -24.21 -13.09
N LYS A 40 20.96 -25.51 -13.21
CA LYS A 40 20.09 -26.55 -12.64
C LYS A 40 20.74 -27.20 -11.44
N ILE A 41 19.99 -27.30 -10.34
CA ILE A 41 20.31 -28.18 -9.22
C ILE A 41 19.05 -28.98 -8.85
N SER A 42 19.25 -30.20 -8.36
CA SER A 42 18.15 -31.03 -7.87
C SER A 42 18.52 -31.73 -6.57
N TYR A 43 17.55 -31.83 -5.67
CA TYR A 43 17.70 -32.51 -4.38
C TYR A 43 16.39 -33.19 -3.98
N HIS A 44 16.45 -34.11 -3.03
CA HIS A 44 15.27 -34.82 -2.54
C HIS A 44 14.82 -34.25 -1.19
N VAL A 45 13.52 -34.03 -1.04
CA VAL A 45 12.87 -33.74 0.24
C VAL A 45 11.87 -34.86 0.50
N GLY A 46 12.25 -35.79 1.37
CA GLY A 46 11.54 -37.06 1.53
C GLY A 46 11.52 -37.84 0.20
N LYS A 47 10.32 -38.14 -0.30
CA LYS A 47 10.11 -38.84 -1.59
C LYS A 47 10.03 -37.90 -2.80
N ARG A 48 10.01 -36.58 -2.61
CA ARG A 48 9.82 -35.60 -3.69
C ARG A 48 11.18 -35.11 -4.18
N LYS A 49 11.42 -35.19 -5.49
CA LYS A 49 12.55 -34.53 -6.16
C LYS A 49 12.18 -33.07 -6.42
N ILE A 50 13.00 -32.14 -5.94
CA ILE A 50 12.87 -30.70 -6.20
C ILE A 50 13.95 -30.33 -7.22
N GLU A 51 13.56 -29.59 -8.26
CA GLU A 51 14.48 -29.03 -9.25
C GLU A 51 14.38 -27.51 -9.22
N LEU A 52 15.54 -26.85 -9.12
CA LEU A 52 15.67 -25.40 -9.18
C LEU A 52 16.48 -25.05 -10.43
N VAL A 53 15.95 -24.16 -11.25
CA VAL A 53 16.49 -23.81 -12.58
C VAL A 53 16.91 -22.34 -12.70
N TYR A 54 16.58 -21.55 -11.68
CA TYR A 54 16.95 -20.13 -11.60
C TYR A 54 18.10 -19.97 -10.64
N ALA A 55 19.16 -19.31 -11.08
CA ALA A 55 20.31 -19.00 -10.26
C ALA A 55 20.64 -17.53 -10.32
N VAL A 56 21.04 -16.96 -9.19
CA VAL A 56 21.58 -15.60 -9.09
C VAL A 56 22.90 -15.70 -8.34
N ASN A 57 23.94 -15.00 -8.82
CA ASN A 57 25.21 -14.92 -8.11
C ASN A 57 24.98 -14.43 -6.67
N LEU A 58 25.66 -15.02 -5.69
CA LEU A 58 25.49 -14.70 -4.27
C LEU A 58 25.59 -13.19 -3.96
N LEU A 59 26.57 -12.49 -4.55
CA LEU A 59 26.77 -11.07 -4.30
C LEU A 59 25.63 -10.24 -4.89
N SER A 60 25.20 -10.56 -6.10
CA SER A 60 24.03 -9.94 -6.73
C SER A 60 22.76 -10.20 -5.91
N TYR A 61 22.58 -11.43 -5.43
CA TYR A 61 21.42 -11.80 -4.60
C TYR A 61 21.38 -10.97 -3.31
N LEU A 62 22.50 -10.89 -2.58
CA LEU A 62 22.62 -10.10 -1.36
C LEU A 62 22.32 -8.61 -1.60
N SER A 63 22.76 -8.07 -2.74
CA SER A 63 22.43 -6.69 -3.13
C SER A 63 20.92 -6.51 -3.36
N LEU A 64 20.25 -7.47 -4.02
CA LEU A 64 18.82 -7.40 -4.34
C LEU A 64 17.92 -7.53 -3.10
N ILE A 65 18.38 -8.23 -2.06
CA ILE A 65 17.61 -8.40 -0.80
C ILE A 65 18.00 -7.41 0.29
N ARG A 66 18.80 -6.38 -0.02
CA ARG A 66 19.27 -5.42 0.98
C ARG A 66 18.08 -4.73 1.65
N GLY A 67 17.97 -4.88 2.98
CA GLY A 67 16.89 -4.29 3.77
C GLY A 67 15.54 -5.04 3.71
N VAL A 68 15.47 -6.16 2.98
CA VAL A 68 14.29 -7.02 2.92
C VAL A 68 14.21 -7.87 4.19
N LYS A 69 13.05 -7.86 4.87
CA LYS A 69 12.77 -8.62 6.11
C LYS A 69 11.88 -9.84 5.87
N ASP A 70 12.06 -10.51 4.74
CA ASP A 70 11.29 -11.70 4.37
C ASP A 70 12.12 -12.96 4.64
N GLU A 71 11.69 -13.76 5.62
CA GLU A 71 12.43 -14.95 6.04
C GLU A 71 12.57 -15.99 4.92
N GLU A 72 11.62 -16.11 4.01
CA GLU A 72 11.70 -17.09 2.91
C GLU A 72 12.78 -16.74 1.87
N LEU A 73 13.19 -15.47 1.83
CA LEU A 73 14.28 -14.95 1.02
C LEU A 73 15.60 -14.87 1.79
N SER A 74 15.62 -15.22 3.08
CA SER A 74 16.87 -15.38 3.82
C SER A 74 17.74 -16.45 3.17
N LEU A 75 19.05 -16.20 3.12
CA LEU A 75 20.02 -17.19 2.63
C LEU A 75 19.94 -18.53 3.36
N SER A 76 19.58 -18.54 4.65
CA SER A 76 19.40 -19.76 5.43
C SER A 76 18.27 -20.67 4.94
N GLN A 77 17.33 -20.12 4.17
CA GLN A 77 16.18 -20.84 3.60
C GLN A 77 16.40 -21.21 2.12
N LEU A 78 17.60 -21.00 1.58
CA LEU A 78 17.91 -21.13 0.17
C LEU A 78 19.04 -22.12 -0.08
N VAL A 79 19.08 -22.64 -1.31
CA VAL A 79 20.13 -23.54 -1.73
C VAL A 79 21.27 -22.71 -2.31
N LEU A 80 22.42 -22.75 -1.64
CA LEU A 80 23.66 -22.15 -2.11
C LEU A 80 24.57 -23.25 -2.67
N SER A 81 25.03 -23.09 -3.90
CA SER A 81 26.02 -24.01 -4.48
C SER A 81 26.89 -23.27 -5.49
N GLN A 82 28.20 -23.50 -5.46
CA GLN A 82 29.18 -22.93 -6.40
C GLN A 82 29.11 -21.39 -6.53
N GLY A 83 28.78 -20.68 -5.45
CA GLY A 83 28.65 -19.22 -5.45
C GLY A 83 27.32 -18.69 -6.00
N TYR A 84 26.35 -19.56 -6.26
CA TYR A 84 25.02 -19.20 -6.74
C TYR A 84 23.94 -19.55 -5.73
N VAL A 85 22.95 -18.67 -5.64
CA VAL A 85 21.71 -18.87 -4.90
C VAL A 85 20.67 -19.39 -5.88
N PHE A 86 20.17 -20.60 -5.62
CA PHE A 86 19.17 -21.24 -6.46
C PHE A 86 17.76 -20.96 -5.95
N LEU A 87 16.87 -20.61 -6.87
CA LEU A 87 15.51 -20.16 -6.58
C LEU A 87 14.49 -21.01 -7.33
N SER A 88 13.32 -21.20 -6.71
CA SER A 88 12.13 -21.66 -7.41
C SER A 88 11.44 -20.47 -8.09
N LYS A 89 10.54 -20.72 -9.04
CA LYS A 89 9.74 -19.65 -9.67
C LYS A 89 9.01 -18.80 -8.63
N GLN A 90 8.47 -19.43 -7.59
CA GLN A 90 7.78 -18.76 -6.49
C GLN A 90 8.70 -17.83 -5.69
N LYS A 91 9.89 -18.31 -5.31
CA LYS A 91 10.85 -17.47 -4.58
C LYS A 91 11.40 -16.33 -5.45
N LEU A 92 11.60 -16.58 -6.74
CA LEU A 92 11.98 -15.53 -7.69
C LEU A 92 10.88 -14.47 -7.85
N LEU A 93 9.62 -14.87 -7.98
CA LEU A 93 8.47 -13.93 -7.99
C LEU A 93 8.41 -13.08 -6.72
N LYS A 94 8.70 -13.69 -5.55
CA LYS A 94 8.76 -12.97 -4.27
C LYS A 94 9.91 -11.96 -4.24
N LEU A 95 11.10 -12.35 -4.73
CA LEU A 95 12.23 -11.43 -4.90
C LEU A 95 11.86 -10.25 -5.81
N LEU A 96 11.22 -10.53 -6.94
CA LEU A 96 10.80 -9.52 -7.92
C LEU A 96 9.81 -8.51 -7.34
N LYS A 97 8.98 -8.90 -6.38
CA LYS A 97 8.12 -7.96 -5.63
C LYS A 97 8.95 -6.83 -5.01
N TYR A 98 10.03 -7.19 -4.32
CA TYR A 98 10.89 -6.22 -3.62
C TYR A 98 11.71 -5.39 -4.59
N VAL A 99 12.26 -6.02 -5.63
CA VAL A 99 12.99 -5.31 -6.70
C VAL A 99 12.09 -4.27 -7.39
N THR A 100 10.85 -4.66 -7.70
CA THR A 100 9.87 -3.78 -8.33
C THR A 100 9.49 -2.64 -7.38
N LEU A 101 9.24 -2.94 -6.11
CA LEU A 101 8.91 -1.94 -5.10
C LEU A 101 10.02 -0.90 -4.95
N GLU A 102 11.29 -1.33 -4.87
CA GLU A 102 12.44 -0.43 -4.77
C GLU A 102 12.53 0.48 -6.01
N ARG A 103 12.42 -0.09 -7.21
CA ARG A 103 12.44 0.68 -8.46
C ARG A 103 11.30 1.69 -8.55
N LEU A 104 10.08 1.29 -8.19
CA LEU A 104 8.93 2.20 -8.17
C LEU A 104 9.16 3.31 -7.15
N SER A 105 9.71 3.01 -5.97
CA SER A 105 10.01 4.01 -4.94
C SER A 105 11.05 5.03 -5.40
N GLN A 106 12.03 4.60 -6.21
CA GLN A 106 13.05 5.48 -6.78
C GLN A 106 12.52 6.30 -7.98
N SER A 107 11.56 5.74 -8.73
CA SER A 107 11.02 6.36 -9.96
C SER A 107 9.87 7.33 -9.67
N VAL A 108 9.10 7.08 -8.61
CA VAL A 108 7.96 7.90 -8.25
C VAL A 108 8.43 9.04 -7.36
N ARG A 109 8.57 10.23 -7.95
CA ARG A 109 8.69 11.47 -7.19
C ARG A 109 7.28 11.93 -6.76
N PRO A 110 7.01 12.14 -5.46
CA PRO A 110 5.76 12.76 -5.05
C PRO A 110 5.67 14.16 -5.67
N ILE A 111 4.68 14.37 -6.51
CA ILE A 111 4.37 15.67 -7.12
C ILE A 111 3.50 16.43 -6.12
N THR A 112 3.84 17.68 -5.86
CA THR A 112 3.03 18.57 -5.03
C THR A 112 1.83 19.08 -5.84
N LEU A 113 0.69 19.32 -5.20
CA LEU A 113 -0.50 19.88 -5.87
C LEU A 113 -0.21 21.21 -6.59
N SER A 114 0.79 21.97 -6.13
CA SER A 114 1.30 23.19 -6.77
C SER A 114 1.91 22.95 -8.15
N GLU A 115 2.49 21.77 -8.40
CA GLU A 115 3.10 21.39 -9.68
C GLU A 115 2.08 20.81 -10.67
N VAL A 116 0.83 20.61 -10.25
CA VAL A 116 -0.26 20.13 -11.11
C VAL A 116 -0.82 21.32 -11.91
N PRO A 117 -0.88 21.22 -13.26
CA PRO A 117 -1.54 22.21 -14.11
C PRO A 117 -2.97 22.49 -13.66
N GLU A 118 -3.40 23.75 -13.70
CA GLU A 118 -4.73 24.16 -13.21
C GLU A 118 -5.88 23.42 -13.93
N THR A 119 -5.71 23.15 -15.22
CA THR A 119 -6.66 22.35 -16.03
C THR A 119 -6.83 20.91 -15.54
N LEU A 120 -5.85 20.36 -14.81
CA LEU A 120 -5.91 19.04 -14.19
C LEU A 120 -6.25 19.09 -12.70
N ARG A 121 -6.12 20.27 -12.06
CA ARG A 121 -6.50 20.44 -10.65
C ARG A 121 -7.96 20.10 -10.44
N ASP A 122 -8.84 20.50 -11.35
CA ASP A 122 -10.27 20.18 -11.25
C ASP A 122 -10.54 18.67 -11.37
N ILE A 123 -9.78 17.92 -12.17
CA ILE A 123 -9.91 16.45 -12.27
C ILE A 123 -9.40 15.76 -11.00
N ILE A 124 -8.30 16.26 -10.41
CA ILE A 124 -7.76 15.75 -9.14
C ILE A 124 -8.65 16.20 -7.95
N ALA A 125 -9.25 17.39 -8.01
CA ALA A 125 -10.17 17.94 -7.02
C ALA A 125 -11.57 17.33 -7.13
N LEU A 126 -12.02 16.92 -8.32
CA LEU A 126 -13.20 16.06 -8.50
C LEU A 126 -13.00 14.68 -7.84
N ARG A 127 -11.75 14.27 -7.61
CA ARG A 127 -11.38 13.13 -6.76
C ARG A 127 -11.15 13.49 -5.29
N GLN A 128 -11.15 14.78 -4.91
CA GLN A 128 -11.36 15.11 -3.50
C GLN A 128 -12.80 14.74 -3.19
N GLY A 129 -12.91 13.72 -2.36
CA GLY A 129 -14.21 13.18 -2.05
C GLY A 129 -15.20 14.18 -1.52
N LYS A 130 -16.48 13.95 -1.81
CA LYS A 130 -17.54 14.70 -1.14
C LYS A 130 -17.49 14.35 0.34
N THR A 131 -17.11 15.33 1.18
CA THR A 131 -17.11 15.13 2.61
C THR A 131 -18.56 14.83 3.04
N PRO A 132 -18.79 13.72 3.76
CA PRO A 132 -20.13 13.37 4.21
C PRO A 132 -20.72 14.46 5.10
N PRO A 133 -22.01 14.76 4.99
CA PRO A 133 -22.64 15.83 5.79
C PRO A 133 -22.56 15.56 7.29
N CYS A 134 -22.48 14.30 7.72
CA CYS A 134 -22.22 13.93 9.11
C CYS A 134 -20.82 14.35 9.60
N ILE A 135 -19.81 14.29 8.73
CA ILE A 135 -18.45 14.73 9.03
C ILE A 135 -18.36 16.25 8.95
N GLU A 136 -19.03 16.89 7.98
CA GLU A 136 -19.11 18.36 7.90
C GLU A 136 -19.75 18.95 9.16
N GLY A 137 -20.87 18.40 9.60
CA GLY A 137 -21.53 18.81 10.85
C GLY A 137 -20.62 18.65 12.07
N LEU A 138 -19.90 17.53 12.16
CA LEU A 138 -18.90 17.32 13.21
C LEU A 138 -17.76 18.34 13.14
N MET A 139 -17.24 18.65 11.96
CA MET A 139 -16.17 19.63 11.79
C MET A 139 -16.61 21.02 12.22
N ALA A 140 -17.85 21.43 11.89
CA ALA A 140 -18.43 22.72 12.22
C ALA A 140 -18.76 22.91 13.71
N LYS A 141 -18.98 21.82 14.46
CA LYS A 141 -19.26 21.86 15.90
C LYS A 141 -18.11 22.51 16.68
N LYS A 142 -18.37 23.58 17.45
CA LYS A 142 -17.30 24.30 18.20
C LYS A 142 -16.62 23.41 19.25
N GLU A 143 -17.43 22.73 20.06
CA GLU A 143 -16.95 21.82 21.10
C GLU A 143 -17.22 20.37 20.71
N LYS A 144 -16.18 19.55 20.75
CA LYS A 144 -16.22 18.14 20.36
C LYS A 144 -15.88 17.29 21.57
N ASN A 145 -16.62 16.22 21.81
CA ASN A 145 -16.25 15.25 22.83
C ASN A 145 -15.09 14.35 22.35
N GLN A 146 -14.49 13.57 23.25
CA GLN A 146 -13.34 12.71 22.91
C GLN A 146 -13.66 11.69 21.79
N GLU A 147 -14.88 11.17 21.76
CA GLU A 147 -15.31 10.21 20.74
C GLU A 147 -15.41 10.87 19.35
N GLU A 148 -15.95 12.09 19.28
CA GLU A 148 -16.05 12.90 18.06
C GLU A 148 -14.67 13.31 17.53
N VAL A 149 -13.75 13.67 18.42
CA VAL A 149 -12.35 13.97 18.06
C VAL A 149 -11.66 12.74 17.48
N LYS A 150 -11.84 11.58 18.11
CA LYS A 150 -11.29 10.30 17.63
C LYS A 150 -11.87 9.92 16.26
N LEU A 151 -13.18 10.06 16.08
CA LEU A 151 -13.84 9.80 14.81
C LEU A 151 -13.29 10.69 13.68
N LEU A 152 -13.15 11.99 13.94
CA LEU A 152 -12.58 12.93 12.98
C LEU A 152 -11.11 12.65 12.69
N ALA A 153 -10.31 12.28 13.70
CA ALA A 153 -8.91 11.91 13.52
C ALA A 153 -8.79 10.68 12.61
N VAL A 154 -9.59 9.64 12.87
CA VAL A 154 -9.66 8.44 12.04
C VAL A 154 -10.11 8.78 10.62
N TYR A 155 -11.13 9.62 10.45
CA TYR A 155 -11.57 10.08 9.13
C TYR A 155 -10.45 10.82 8.39
N LYS A 156 -9.80 11.80 9.05
CA LYS A 156 -8.69 12.60 8.49
C LYS A 156 -7.52 11.73 8.02
N VAL A 157 -7.18 10.70 8.79
CA VAL A 157 -6.15 9.72 8.40
C VAL A 157 -6.58 8.94 7.17
N ASN A 158 -7.83 8.48 7.11
CA ASN A 158 -8.33 7.72 5.97
C ASN A 158 -8.39 8.55 4.68
N VAL A 159 -8.75 9.84 4.75
CA VAL A 159 -8.76 10.75 3.58
C VAL A 159 -7.38 11.25 3.17
N GLY A 160 -6.32 10.88 3.91
CA GLY A 160 -4.93 11.16 3.53
C GLY A 160 -4.36 12.49 4.02
N THR A 161 -4.86 13.01 5.15
CA THR A 161 -4.29 14.21 5.81
C THR A 161 -2.84 13.95 6.24
N ASP A 162 -1.95 14.93 6.09
CA ASP A 162 -0.56 14.82 6.52
C ASP A 162 -0.41 14.85 8.07
N LEU A 163 0.74 14.39 8.57
CA LEU A 163 1.04 14.30 10.00
C LEU A 163 0.94 15.67 10.69
N GLY A 164 1.47 16.73 10.07
CA GLY A 164 1.48 18.07 10.66
C GLY A 164 0.06 18.60 10.86
N SER A 165 -0.76 18.54 9.82
CA SER A 165 -2.17 18.94 9.86
C SER A 165 -2.99 18.15 10.89
N LEU A 166 -2.73 16.83 11.00
CA LEU A 166 -3.39 15.98 11.99
C LEU A 166 -2.99 16.36 13.43
N VAL A 167 -1.69 16.58 13.68
CA VAL A 167 -1.18 17.01 14.99
C VAL A 167 -1.77 18.36 15.38
N SER A 168 -1.82 19.33 14.46
CA SER A 168 -2.43 20.63 14.73
C SER A 168 -3.91 20.52 15.09
N PHE A 169 -4.65 19.64 14.41
CA PHE A 169 -6.05 19.36 14.74
C PHE A 169 -6.22 18.74 16.13
N LEU A 170 -5.39 17.76 16.48
CA LEU A 170 -5.45 17.08 17.78
C LEU A 170 -5.09 18.03 18.93
N LYS A 171 -4.05 18.86 18.77
CA LYS A 171 -3.68 19.89 19.75
C LYS A 171 -4.80 20.90 19.98
N ARG A 172 -5.44 21.39 18.91
CA ARG A 172 -6.61 22.30 19.02
C ARG A 172 -7.82 21.65 19.68
N SER A 173 -7.90 20.33 19.65
CA SER A 173 -8.99 19.55 20.24
C SER A 173 -8.67 19.10 21.68
N GLY A 174 -7.57 19.58 22.27
CA GLY A 174 -7.19 19.27 23.66
C GLY A 174 -6.66 17.86 23.88
N VAL A 175 -6.17 17.17 22.83
CA VAL A 175 -5.61 15.82 22.96
C VAL A 175 -4.19 15.89 23.50
N GLU A 176 -3.96 15.27 24.65
CA GLU A 176 -2.63 15.07 25.22
C GLU A 176 -1.79 14.15 24.32
N ASN A 177 -0.48 14.41 24.24
CA ASN A 177 0.45 13.64 23.40
C ASN A 177 0.02 13.50 21.92
N ALA A 178 -0.59 14.57 21.37
CA ALA A 178 -1.12 14.62 20.01
C ALA A 178 -0.18 14.07 18.92
N GLU A 179 1.13 14.27 19.06
CA GLU A 179 2.15 13.80 18.11
C GLU A 179 2.32 12.30 18.12
N GLU A 180 2.37 11.69 19.30
CA GLU A 180 2.46 10.24 19.45
C GLU A 180 1.16 9.56 19.00
N TYR A 181 0.03 10.13 19.38
CA TYR A 181 -1.28 9.63 18.95
C TYR A 181 -1.47 9.71 17.43
N ALA A 182 -1.05 10.82 16.80
CA ALA A 182 -1.07 10.95 15.35
C ALA A 182 -0.17 9.91 14.66
N LYS A 183 1.04 9.68 15.19
CA LYS A 183 1.96 8.65 14.68
C LYS A 183 1.37 7.26 14.81
N GLU A 184 0.72 6.94 15.93
CA GLU A 184 0.05 5.65 16.14
C GLU A 184 -1.06 5.42 15.11
N LEU A 185 -1.93 6.41 14.91
CA LEU A 185 -3.02 6.33 13.93
C LEU A 185 -2.52 6.13 12.49
N LEU A 186 -1.41 6.77 12.12
CA LEU A 186 -0.79 6.64 10.80
C LEU A 186 -0.01 5.32 10.63
N SER A 187 0.61 4.83 11.71
CA SER A 187 1.49 3.64 11.70
C SER A 187 0.73 2.33 11.89
N SER A 188 -0.49 2.37 12.44
CA SER A 188 -1.26 1.17 12.73
C SER A 188 -1.57 0.37 11.46
N ARG A 189 -1.09 -0.88 11.42
CA ARG A 189 -1.42 -1.86 10.36
C ARG A 189 -2.92 -2.21 10.36
N ARG A 190 -3.63 -1.99 11.48
CA ARG A 190 -5.09 -2.10 11.54
C ARG A 190 -5.67 -0.78 11.05
N ARG A 191 -6.27 -0.78 9.86
CA ARG A 191 -7.01 0.37 9.35
C ARG A 191 -8.10 0.71 10.37
N TYR A 192 -7.94 1.76 11.16
CA TYR A 192 -9.04 2.26 11.98
C TYR A 192 -10.17 2.65 11.02
N VAL A 193 -11.31 1.98 11.15
CA VAL A 193 -12.45 2.17 10.26
C VAL A 193 -13.37 3.20 10.90
N VAL A 194 -13.75 4.22 10.12
CA VAL A 194 -14.80 5.17 10.51
C VAL A 194 -16.10 4.39 10.73
N TYR A 195 -16.92 4.78 11.71
CA TYR A 195 -18.21 4.14 11.98
C TYR A 195 -19.06 3.97 10.70
N SER A 196 -19.82 2.87 10.63
CA SER A 196 -20.82 2.67 9.57
C SER A 196 -21.91 3.73 9.66
N CYS A 197 -22.63 3.98 8.56
CA CYS A 197 -23.75 4.92 8.57
C CYS A 197 -24.84 4.52 9.57
N GLU A 198 -25.09 3.22 9.76
CA GLU A 198 -25.99 2.71 10.82
C GLU A 198 -25.49 3.12 12.21
N LYS A 199 -24.20 2.90 12.50
CA LYS A 199 -23.62 3.28 13.80
C LYS A 199 -23.59 4.79 14.01
N MET A 200 -23.40 5.56 12.95
CA MET A 200 -23.51 7.03 12.97
C MET A 200 -24.95 7.47 13.28
N LYS A 201 -25.97 6.79 12.73
CA LYS A 201 -27.39 7.03 13.04
C LYS A 201 -27.69 6.72 14.52
N GLU A 202 -27.26 5.56 15.02
CA GLU A 202 -27.42 5.18 16.44
C GLU A 202 -26.82 6.20 17.41
N LYS A 203 -25.66 6.77 17.06
CA LYS A 203 -24.96 7.78 17.87
C LYS A 203 -25.49 9.20 17.69
N GLY A 204 -26.53 9.41 16.88
CA GLY A 204 -27.08 10.74 16.59
C GLY A 204 -26.14 11.64 15.77
N LEU A 205 -25.15 11.07 15.09
CA LEU A 205 -24.16 11.79 14.29
C LEU A 205 -24.54 11.91 12.81
N CYS A 206 -25.50 11.11 12.34
CA CYS A 206 -25.95 11.13 10.95
C CYS A 206 -27.04 12.19 10.74
N VAL A 207 -26.81 13.12 9.82
CA VAL A 207 -27.73 14.26 9.55
C VAL A 207 -28.48 14.15 8.22
N ALA A 208 -28.11 13.20 7.35
CA ALA A 208 -28.75 13.00 6.05
C ALA A 208 -28.59 11.56 5.56
N ASP A 209 -29.58 11.03 4.83
CA ASP A 209 -29.46 9.74 4.17
C ASP A 209 -28.74 9.88 2.83
N CYS A 210 -27.46 9.50 2.82
CA CYS A 210 -26.57 9.64 1.67
C CYS A 210 -26.58 8.41 0.74
N GLY A 211 -27.39 7.37 1.03
CA GLY A 211 -27.45 6.14 0.22
C GLY A 211 -26.16 5.30 0.21
N VAL A 212 -25.32 5.43 1.23
CA VAL A 212 -24.06 4.68 1.40
C VAL A 212 -23.99 3.98 2.76
N LYS A 213 -23.18 2.92 2.89
CA LYS A 213 -23.02 2.14 4.12
C LYS A 213 -21.93 2.70 5.05
N ASN A 214 -20.99 3.47 4.52
CA ASN A 214 -19.92 4.09 5.30
C ASN A 214 -19.63 5.52 4.79
N PRO A 215 -19.37 6.50 5.67
CA PRO A 215 -19.02 7.86 5.28
C PRO A 215 -17.86 7.94 4.28
N LEU A 216 -16.85 7.07 4.40
CA LEU A 216 -15.72 7.04 3.46
C LEU A 216 -16.13 6.70 2.02
N GLN A 217 -17.26 6.02 1.81
CA GLN A 217 -17.74 5.71 0.44
C GLN A 217 -18.23 6.96 -0.30
N LEU A 218 -18.73 7.97 0.42
CA LEU A 218 -19.12 9.23 -0.21
C LEU A 218 -17.87 10.06 -0.59
N TYR A 219 -16.82 9.95 0.24
CA TYR A 219 -15.54 10.58 -0.05
C TYR A 219 -14.86 9.89 -1.24
N PHE A 220 -14.63 8.57 -1.21
CA PHE A 220 -13.91 7.92 -2.32
C PHE A 220 -14.77 7.61 -3.57
N GLY A 221 -16.08 7.84 -3.52
CA GLY A 221 -17.02 7.43 -4.56
C GLY A 221 -17.33 5.93 -4.54
N LYS A 222 -18.33 5.51 -5.32
CA LYS A 222 -18.61 4.08 -5.57
C LYS A 222 -17.61 3.57 -6.60
N ALA A 223 -16.91 2.48 -6.28
CA ALA A 223 -15.94 1.85 -7.19
C ALA A 223 -16.53 1.48 -8.58
N GLU A 224 -17.87 1.34 -8.68
CA GLU A 224 -18.60 0.96 -9.89
C GLU A 224 -18.68 2.06 -10.96
N GLU A 225 -18.53 3.34 -10.61
CA GLU A 225 -18.54 4.44 -11.60
C GLU A 225 -17.22 4.57 -12.37
N THR A 226 -16.14 3.96 -11.84
CA THR A 226 -14.81 3.95 -12.47
C THR A 226 -14.77 3.18 -13.80
N ASN A 227 -15.70 2.26 -14.03
CA ASN A 227 -15.75 1.41 -15.23
C ASN A 227 -16.68 1.91 -16.33
N LYS A 228 -17.42 3.01 -16.13
CA LYS A 228 -18.33 3.55 -17.16
C LYS A 228 -17.70 4.63 -18.06
N ASN A 229 -16.54 5.16 -17.68
CA ASN A 229 -15.85 6.24 -18.39
C ASN A 229 -14.42 5.85 -18.82
N LEU A 230 -14.16 4.55 -19.00
CA LEU A 230 -12.95 4.00 -19.63
C LEU A 230 -13.35 3.27 -20.91
#